data_AF-A0A1J8QHR3-F1
#
_entry.id   AF-A0A1J8QHR3-F1
#
_cell.length_a   1.000
_cell.length_b   1.000
_cell.length_c   1.000
_cell.angle_alpha   90.00
_cell.angle_beta   90.00
_cell.angle_gamma   90.00
#
_symmetry.space_group_name_H-M   'P 1'
#
loop_
_entity.id
_entity.type
_entity.pdbx_description
1 polymer ?
#
loop_
_entity_poly.entity_id
_entity_poly.type
_entity_poly.pdbx_seq_one_letter_code
_entity_poly.pdbx_strand_id
1 'polypeptide(L)'
;MTPVLQLLDSQPHIIINMTSPPPGTYKLQSAARPTQYANCMEGKVVGYSSEEGPPDEWILEHHEGYLATFQAIRNGKPSGLYISFQGESLICSKARSFFVIEQSPRSSSLYAIKLRGFVDQPKVWALLSWDNGTPVIIRPNTDSTQELWVFE
;
A
#
# COMPACT_ATOMS: atom_id res chain seq x y z
N MET A 1 -40.76 34.96 28.71
CA MET A 1 -40.13 33.64 28.88
C MET A 1 -39.91 33.08 27.49
N THR A 2 -38.66 32.95 27.07
CA THR A 2 -38.28 32.56 25.70
C THR A 2 -37.20 31.49 25.86
N PRO A 3 -37.33 30.28 25.30
CA PRO A 3 -36.24 29.31 25.38
C PRO A 3 -35.18 29.65 24.35
N VAL A 4 -33.94 29.78 24.82
CA VAL A 4 -32.74 29.83 24.00
C VAL A 4 -32.45 28.41 23.52
N LEU A 5 -32.52 28.20 22.20
CA LEU A 5 -32.00 27.01 21.54
C LEU A 5 -30.46 27.05 21.66
N GLN A 6 -29.90 26.25 22.56
CA GLN A 6 -28.46 25.96 22.54
C GLN A 6 -28.19 24.99 21.39
N LEU A 7 -27.47 25.48 20.38
CA LEU A 7 -26.82 24.66 19.36
C LEU A 7 -25.86 23.69 20.07
N LEU A 8 -26.13 22.38 19.97
CA LEU A 8 -25.10 21.38 20.18
C LEU A 8 -24.19 21.35 18.95
N ASP A 9 -23.07 22.07 19.01
CA ASP A 9 -21.91 21.74 18.20
C ASP A 9 -21.25 20.50 18.79
N SER A 10 -21.65 19.35 18.28
CA SER A 10 -20.89 18.11 18.44
C SER A 10 -20.78 17.46 17.07
N GLN A 11 -19.86 17.99 16.27
CA GLN A 11 -19.31 17.21 15.17
C GLN A 11 -18.64 15.98 15.79
N PRO A 12 -18.98 14.75 15.36
CA PRO A 12 -18.20 13.60 15.75
C PRO A 12 -16.82 13.77 15.12
N HIS A 13 -15.79 13.95 15.95
CA HIS A 13 -14.43 13.61 15.56
C HIS A 13 -14.45 12.13 15.15
N ILE A 14 -14.49 11.88 13.84
CA ILE A 14 -14.32 10.54 13.31
C ILE A 14 -12.88 10.16 13.65
N ILE A 15 -12.70 9.43 14.74
CA ILE A 15 -11.47 8.68 14.99
C ILE A 15 -11.48 7.59 13.91
N ILE A 16 -10.88 7.88 12.77
CA ILE A 16 -10.53 6.84 11.80
C ILE A 16 -9.45 6.03 12.53
N ASN A 17 -9.82 4.90 13.13
CA ASN A 17 -8.87 3.87 13.52
C ASN A 17 -8.20 3.39 12.21
N MET A 18 -7.18 4.11 11.75
CA MET A 18 -6.35 3.72 10.61
C MET A 18 -5.44 2.59 11.08
N THR A 19 -5.98 1.38 11.10
CA THR A 19 -5.24 0.19 11.53
C THR A 19 -4.30 -0.24 10.41
N SER A 20 -3.11 0.38 10.28
CA SER A 20 -2.04 -0.13 9.40
C SER A 20 -1.61 -1.53 9.88
N PRO A 21 -1.23 -2.47 8.98
CA PRO A 21 -0.62 -3.73 9.40
C PRO A 21 0.62 -3.45 10.28
N PRO A 22 0.89 -4.24 11.33
CA PRO A 22 2.03 -3.99 12.22
C PRO A 22 3.35 -4.13 11.44
N PRO A 23 4.46 -3.54 11.91
CA PRO A 23 5.77 -3.78 11.32
C PRO A 23 6.09 -5.28 11.30
N GLY A 24 6.67 -5.75 10.20
CA GLY A 24 6.83 -7.19 9.98
C GLY A 24 7.39 -7.51 8.60
N THR A 25 7.43 -8.81 8.28
CA THR A 25 7.78 -9.29 6.95
C THR A 25 6.51 -9.79 6.28
N TYR A 26 6.25 -9.33 5.07
CA TYR A 26 5.02 -9.63 4.34
C TYR A 26 5.27 -9.99 2.88
N LYS A 27 4.39 -10.83 2.35
CA LYS A 27 4.14 -10.92 0.91
C LYS A 27 2.96 -10.02 0.58
N LEU A 28 3.10 -9.21 -0.45
CA LEU A 28 2.07 -8.23 -0.84
C LEU A 28 1.22 -8.80 -1.98
N GLN A 29 0.10 -9.41 -1.64
CA GLN A 29 -0.81 -10.03 -2.62
C GLN A 29 -1.81 -9.00 -3.15
N SER A 30 -2.12 -9.05 -4.44
CA SER A 30 -3.18 -8.24 -5.03
C SER A 30 -4.55 -8.78 -4.63
N ALA A 31 -5.40 -7.92 -4.05
CA ALA A 31 -6.76 -8.32 -3.66
C ALA A 31 -7.64 -8.67 -4.87
N ALA A 32 -7.38 -8.05 -6.03
CA ALA A 32 -8.10 -8.36 -7.27
C ALA A 32 -7.61 -9.64 -7.95
N ARG A 33 -6.40 -10.12 -7.60
CA ARG A 33 -5.69 -11.21 -8.26
C ARG A 33 -4.94 -12.04 -7.22
N PRO A 34 -5.61 -12.98 -6.53
CA PRO A 34 -5.04 -13.67 -5.37
C PRO A 34 -3.77 -14.48 -5.64
N THR A 35 -3.47 -14.81 -6.91
CA THR A 35 -2.22 -15.48 -7.26
C THR A 35 -1.07 -14.52 -7.55
N GLN A 36 -1.32 -13.22 -7.62
CA GLN A 36 -0.34 -12.20 -8.02
C GLN A 36 0.18 -11.42 -6.81
N TYR A 37 1.51 -11.36 -6.70
CA TYR A 37 2.23 -10.71 -5.62
C TYR A 37 3.13 -9.59 -6.15
N ALA A 38 3.35 -8.55 -5.35
CA ALA A 38 4.32 -7.52 -5.71
C ALA A 38 5.74 -8.06 -5.58
N ASN A 39 6.43 -8.22 -6.70
CA ASN A 39 7.81 -8.70 -6.76
C ASN A 39 8.74 -7.67 -7.41
N CYS A 40 10.00 -7.75 -7.04
CA CYS A 40 11.08 -7.00 -7.62
C CYS A 40 11.73 -7.80 -8.77
N MET A 41 11.44 -7.40 -10.02
CA MET A 41 11.99 -8.02 -11.22
C MET A 41 12.70 -6.97 -12.05
N GLU A 42 13.99 -7.19 -12.34
CA GLU A 42 14.82 -6.30 -13.17
C GLU A 42 14.77 -4.82 -12.72
N GLY A 43 14.71 -4.58 -11.41
CA GLY A 43 14.65 -3.24 -10.83
C GLY A 43 13.27 -2.58 -10.85
N LYS A 44 12.23 -3.26 -11.33
CA LYS A 44 10.83 -2.80 -11.28
C LYS A 44 10.04 -3.59 -10.25
N VAL A 45 9.00 -2.97 -9.70
CA VAL A 45 7.98 -3.70 -8.93
C VAL A 45 6.86 -4.11 -9.87
N VAL A 46 6.59 -5.41 -9.95
CA VAL A 46 5.65 -6.03 -10.88
C VAL A 46 4.70 -6.97 -10.14
N GLY A 47 3.55 -7.27 -10.73
CA GLY A 47 2.76 -8.43 -10.35
C GLY A 47 3.49 -9.70 -10.81
N TYR A 48 3.68 -10.64 -9.88
CA TYR A 48 4.29 -11.93 -10.13
C TYR A 48 3.41 -13.06 -9.61
N SER A 49 3.15 -14.06 -10.45
CA SER A 49 2.32 -15.21 -10.09
C SER A 49 3.06 -16.14 -9.13
N SER A 50 2.41 -16.55 -8.04
CA SER A 50 2.93 -17.58 -7.14
C SER A 50 3.07 -18.96 -7.80
N GLU A 51 2.43 -19.15 -8.96
CA GLU A 51 2.56 -20.37 -9.78
C GLU A 51 3.91 -20.42 -10.52
N GLU A 52 4.55 -19.28 -10.79
CA GLU A 52 5.84 -19.18 -11.48
C GLU A 52 7.01 -19.31 -10.50
N GLY A 53 6.79 -19.08 -9.21
CA GLY A 53 7.81 -19.19 -8.18
C GLY A 53 7.43 -18.51 -6.87
N PRO A 54 8.32 -18.56 -5.86
CA PRO A 54 8.06 -17.94 -4.57
C PRO A 54 7.92 -16.41 -4.71
N PRO A 55 6.90 -15.79 -4.10
CA PRO A 55 6.78 -14.33 -4.01
C PRO A 55 7.94 -13.70 -3.25
N ASP A 56 8.20 -12.43 -3.55
CA ASP A 56 9.13 -11.63 -2.76
C ASP A 56 8.55 -11.27 -1.40
N GLU A 57 9.43 -11.27 -0.40
CA GLU A 57 9.12 -10.84 0.95
C GLU A 57 9.65 -9.42 1.19
N TRP A 58 8.84 -8.62 1.87
CA TRP A 58 9.10 -7.20 2.12
C TRP A 58 9.04 -6.93 3.62
N ILE A 59 10.10 -6.35 4.15
CA ILE A 59 10.13 -5.80 5.51
C ILE A 59 9.36 -4.49 5.48
N LEU A 60 8.22 -4.46 6.17
CA LEU A 60 7.44 -3.28 6.47
C LEU A 60 8.00 -2.62 7.74
N GLU A 61 8.48 -1.39 7.61
CA GLU A 61 8.86 -0.55 8.74
C GLU A 61 7.96 0.68 8.80
N HIS A 62 7.48 1.00 10.01
CA HIS A 62 6.76 2.24 10.28
C HIS A 62 7.71 3.34 10.76
N HIS A 63 7.40 4.56 10.35
CA HIS A 63 8.14 5.79 10.63
C HIS A 63 7.20 6.85 11.19
N GLU A 64 7.76 7.94 11.71
CA GLU A 64 6.99 9.07 12.21
C GLU A 64 5.97 9.59 11.19
N GLY A 65 4.78 9.96 11.67
CA GLY A 65 3.72 10.49 10.82
C GLY A 65 2.95 9.44 10.01
N TYR A 66 2.84 8.20 10.51
CA TYR A 66 2.10 7.09 9.89
C TYR A 66 2.66 6.68 8.51
N LEU A 67 3.96 6.86 8.33
CA LEU A 67 4.64 6.52 7.08
C LEU A 67 5.24 5.13 7.15
N ALA A 68 5.32 4.49 5.99
CA ALA A 68 5.84 3.15 5.83
C ALA A 68 6.89 3.06 4.72
N THR A 69 7.87 2.18 4.92
CA THR A 69 8.81 1.75 3.88
C THR A 69 8.75 0.24 3.72
N PHE A 70 9.05 -0.25 2.50
CA PHE A 70 9.09 -1.67 2.17
C PHE A 70 10.49 -2.02 1.69
N GLN A 71 11.22 -2.87 2.42
CA GLN A 71 12.56 -3.33 2.05
C GLN A 71 12.53 -4.77 1.57
N ALA A 72 13.09 -5.07 0.40
CA ALA A 72 13.14 -6.43 -0.12
C ALA A 72 14.04 -7.33 0.73
N ILE A 73 13.59 -8.55 0.97
CA ILE A 73 14.40 -9.65 1.51
C ILE A 73 15.00 -10.44 0.36
N ARG A 74 16.30 -10.73 0.48
CA ARG A 74 17.06 -11.56 -0.46
C ARG A 74 17.89 -12.55 0.33
N ASN A 75 17.74 -13.84 0.02
CA ASN A 75 18.42 -14.94 0.73
C ASN A 75 18.22 -14.86 2.26
N GLY A 76 16.99 -14.55 2.70
CA GLY A 76 16.62 -14.44 4.12
C GLY A 76 17.19 -13.22 4.86
N LYS A 77 17.75 -12.23 4.15
CA LYS A 77 18.33 -11.02 4.76
C LYS A 77 17.80 -9.74 4.09
N PRO A 78 17.73 -8.61 4.83
CA PRO A 78 17.43 -7.31 4.25
C PRO A 78 18.44 -6.98 3.14
N SER A 79 17.96 -6.67 1.94
CA SER A 79 18.81 -6.49 0.76
C SER A 79 19.42 -5.10 0.62
N GLY A 80 18.90 -4.11 1.35
CA GLY A 80 19.19 -2.68 1.10
C GLY A 80 18.43 -2.07 -0.09
N LEU A 81 17.61 -2.86 -0.80
CA LEU A 81 16.69 -2.38 -1.83
C LEU A 81 15.30 -2.15 -1.22
N TYR A 82 14.67 -1.04 -1.58
CA TYR A 82 13.37 -0.62 -1.14
C TYR A 82 12.42 -0.47 -2.33
N ILE A 83 11.12 -0.63 -2.07
CA ILE A 83 10.12 -0.12 -3.01
C ILE A 83 10.21 1.41 -3.01
N SER A 84 10.44 1.95 -4.18
CA SER A 84 10.47 3.38 -4.47
C SER A 84 9.60 3.66 -5.69
N PHE A 85 9.52 4.93 -6.10
CA PHE A 85 8.76 5.30 -7.29
C PHE A 85 9.54 6.29 -8.16
N GLN A 86 9.34 6.16 -9.46
CA GLN A 86 9.86 7.07 -10.47
C GLN A 86 8.74 7.35 -11.47
N GLY A 87 8.27 8.60 -11.52
CA GLY A 87 7.07 8.94 -12.27
C GLY A 87 5.84 8.19 -11.74
N GLU A 88 5.18 7.44 -12.62
CA GLU A 88 3.96 6.66 -12.30
C GLU A 88 4.24 5.16 -12.12
N SER A 89 5.50 4.77 -11.94
CA SER A 89 5.89 3.37 -11.79
C SER A 89 6.61 3.13 -10.47
N LEU A 90 6.38 1.95 -9.88
CA LEU A 90 7.14 1.46 -8.74
C LEU A 90 8.42 0.76 -9.19
N ILE A 91 9.50 1.03 -8.48
CA ILE A 91 10.84 0.51 -8.76
C ILE A 91 11.48 -0.06 -7.49
N CYS A 92 12.48 -0.92 -7.66
CA CYS A 92 13.36 -1.32 -6.57
C CYS A 92 14.62 -0.47 -6.61
N SER A 93 14.87 0.27 -5.54
CA SER A 93 16.01 1.19 -5.47
C SER A 93 16.64 1.19 -4.09
N LYS A 94 17.89 1.66 -3.99
CA LYS A 94 18.50 1.98 -2.69
C LYS A 94 17.85 3.21 -2.03
N ALA A 95 17.13 4.02 -2.81
CA ALA A 95 16.37 5.15 -2.31
C ALA A 95 15.11 4.67 -1.57
N ARG A 96 14.82 5.28 -0.42
CA ARG A 96 13.60 5.02 0.35
C ARG A 96 12.51 5.97 -0.09
N SER A 97 11.39 5.44 -0.53
CA SER A 97 10.14 6.20 -0.64
C SER A 97 9.23 5.87 0.54
N PHE A 98 8.47 6.86 0.98
CA PHE A 98 7.54 6.73 2.09
C PHE A 98 6.11 6.68 1.58
N PHE A 99 5.35 5.74 2.11
CA PHE A 99 3.97 5.48 1.74
C PHE A 99 3.06 5.58 2.96
N VAL A 100 1.78 5.83 2.73
CA VAL A 100 0.73 5.75 3.76
C VAL A 100 -0.07 4.49 3.49
N ILE A 101 -0.26 3.65 4.51
CA ILE A 101 -1.06 2.43 4.39
C ILE A 101 -2.39 2.68 5.09
N GLU A 102 -3.49 2.53 4.35
CA GLU A 102 -4.83 2.72 4.88
C GLU A 102 -5.66 1.46 4.73
N GLN A 103 -6.31 1.07 5.82
CA GLN A 103 -7.26 -0.03 5.82
C GLN A 103 -8.48 0.31 4.98
N SER A 104 -8.88 -0.59 4.10
CA SER A 104 -10.08 -0.44 3.28
C SER A 104 -11.32 -0.56 4.15
N PRO A 105 -12.36 0.27 3.94
CA PRO A 105 -13.64 0.10 4.63
C PRO A 105 -14.36 -1.21 4.22
N ARG A 106 -13.91 -1.88 3.16
CA ARG A 106 -14.52 -3.12 2.65
C ARG A 106 -14.19 -4.36 3.49
N SER A 107 -13.00 -4.38 4.10
CA SER A 107 -12.53 -5.52 4.89
C SER A 107 -11.35 -5.09 5.76
N SER A 108 -11.26 -5.64 6.96
CA SER A 108 -10.13 -5.40 7.86
C SER A 108 -8.80 -5.98 7.37
N SER A 109 -8.84 -6.88 6.38
CA SER A 109 -7.66 -7.52 5.78
C SER A 109 -7.17 -6.87 4.49
N LEU A 110 -7.84 -5.81 4.02
CA LEU A 110 -7.54 -5.16 2.75
C LEU A 110 -7.00 -3.76 2.97
N TYR A 111 -5.97 -3.39 2.20
CA TYR A 111 -5.23 -2.14 2.40
C TYR A 111 -4.97 -1.42 1.08
N ALA A 112 -5.12 -0.10 1.07
CA ALA A 112 -4.62 0.76 0.02
C ALA A 112 -3.24 1.31 0.42
N ILE A 113 -2.29 1.32 -0.52
CA ILE A 113 -0.94 1.87 -0.31
C ILE A 113 -0.85 3.17 -1.11
N LYS A 114 -0.75 4.30 -0.41
CA LYS A 114 -0.84 5.66 -0.95
C LYS A 114 0.50 6.39 -0.96
N LEU A 115 0.68 7.30 -1.92
CA LEU A 115 1.77 8.27 -1.89
C LEU A 115 1.43 9.43 -0.95
N ARG A 116 2.42 9.85 -0.15
CA ARG A 116 2.30 11.07 0.65
C ARG A 116 2.28 12.32 -0.24
N GLY A 117 1.47 13.31 0.12
CA GLY A 117 1.54 14.67 -0.44
C GLY A 117 0.49 15.00 -1.50
N PHE A 118 -0.38 14.05 -1.86
CA PHE A 118 -1.49 14.29 -2.78
C PHE A 118 -2.81 14.26 -2.02
N VAL A 119 -3.20 15.41 -1.44
CA VAL A 119 -4.40 15.52 -0.59
C VAL A 119 -5.67 15.50 -1.44
N ASP A 120 -5.70 16.24 -2.56
CA ASP A 120 -6.91 16.39 -3.38
C ASP A 120 -7.15 15.23 -4.34
N GLN A 121 -6.10 14.49 -4.70
CA GLN A 121 -6.15 13.31 -5.56
C GLN A 121 -5.15 12.28 -5.07
N PRO A 122 -5.48 11.51 -4.01
CA PRO A 122 -4.56 10.53 -3.46
C PRO A 122 -4.16 9.53 -4.55
N LYS A 123 -2.85 9.37 -4.75
CA LYS A 123 -2.32 8.37 -5.68
C LYS A 123 -2.03 7.08 -4.93
N VAL A 124 -2.47 5.96 -5.49
CA VAL A 124 -2.38 4.62 -4.91
C VAL A 124 -1.60 3.67 -5.81
N TRP A 125 -1.06 2.62 -5.20
CA TRP A 125 -0.51 1.48 -5.93
C TRP A 125 -1.62 0.65 -6.54
N ALA A 126 -1.47 0.29 -7.82
CA ALA A 126 -2.45 -0.52 -8.52
C ALA A 126 -1.78 -1.57 -9.42
N LEU A 127 -2.38 -2.77 -9.46
CA LEU A 127 -2.06 -3.80 -10.43
C LEU A 127 -3.24 -3.98 -11.38
N LEU A 128 -3.03 -3.72 -12.67
CA LEU A 128 -4.12 -3.64 -13.65
C LEU A 128 -4.23 -4.86 -14.58
N SER A 129 -3.17 -5.66 -14.74
CA SER A 129 -3.19 -6.87 -15.58
C SER A 129 -3.03 -8.13 -14.75
N TRP A 130 -3.48 -9.25 -15.33
CA TRP A 130 -3.19 -10.61 -14.88
C TRP A 130 -1.86 -11.14 -15.41
N ASP A 131 -1.29 -10.47 -16.41
CA ASP A 131 -0.06 -10.93 -17.05
C ASP A 131 1.12 -10.83 -16.08
N ASN A 132 1.85 -11.94 -15.96
CA ASN A 132 3.05 -12.01 -15.14
C ASN A 132 4.08 -10.96 -15.58
N GLY A 133 4.72 -10.28 -14.63
CA GLY A 133 5.69 -9.23 -14.92
C GLY A 133 5.07 -7.87 -15.25
N THR A 134 3.74 -7.72 -15.17
CA THR A 134 3.09 -6.42 -15.37
C THR A 134 3.50 -5.45 -14.25
N PRO A 135 3.93 -4.22 -14.57
CA PRO A 135 4.29 -3.22 -13.55
C PRO A 135 3.15 -2.92 -12.58
N VAL A 136 3.51 -2.77 -11.30
CA VAL A 136 2.65 -2.07 -10.33
C VAL A 136 2.81 -0.58 -10.57
N ILE A 137 1.69 0.08 -10.88
CA ILE A 137 1.67 1.50 -11.24
C ILE A 137 1.15 2.36 -10.10
N ILE A 138 1.40 3.65 -10.22
CA ILE A 138 0.83 4.68 -9.35
C ILE A 138 -0.19 5.46 -10.15
N ARG A 139 -1.43 5.51 -9.66
CA ARG A 139 -2.54 6.22 -10.31
C ARG A 139 -3.45 6.90 -9.30
N PRO A 140 -4.29 7.86 -9.72
CA PRO A 140 -5.34 8.40 -8.84
C PRO A 140 -6.22 7.27 -8.30
N ASN A 141 -6.55 7.34 -7.01
CA ASN A 141 -7.43 6.40 -6.33
C ASN A 141 -8.82 6.40 -6.98
N THR A 142 -9.32 5.20 -7.30
CA THR A 142 -10.66 4.99 -7.85
C THR A 142 -11.52 4.09 -6.96
N ASP A 143 -11.01 3.76 -5.76
CA ASP A 143 -11.58 2.79 -4.83
C ASP A 143 -11.82 1.42 -5.47
N SER A 144 -10.97 1.05 -6.44
CA SER A 144 -11.05 -0.23 -7.13
C SER A 144 -10.37 -1.33 -6.31
N THR A 145 -10.87 -2.57 -6.41
CA THR A 145 -10.19 -3.73 -5.80
C THR A 145 -8.78 -3.94 -6.38
N GLN A 146 -8.50 -3.41 -7.58
CA GLN A 146 -7.18 -3.43 -8.21
C GLN A 146 -6.13 -2.56 -7.49
N GLU A 147 -6.57 -1.70 -6.56
CA GLU A 147 -5.76 -0.78 -5.76
C GLU A 147 -5.56 -1.31 -4.32
N LEU A 148 -6.13 -2.47 -4.02
CA LEU A 148 -6.12 -3.08 -2.70
C LEU A 148 -5.14 -4.26 -2.63
N TRP A 149 -4.52 -4.39 -1.48
CA TRP A 149 -3.46 -5.35 -1.19
C TRP A 149 -3.76 -6.09 0.11
N VAL A 150 -3.38 -7.36 0.14
CA VAL A 150 -3.36 -8.20 1.35
C VAL A 150 -1.91 -8.32 1.79
N PHE A 151 -1.70 -8.20 3.10
CA PHE A 151 -0.40 -8.37 3.75
C PHE A 151 -0.39 -9.78 4.37
N GLU A 152 0.26 -10.72 3.69
CA GLU A 152 0.40 -12.13 4.12
C GLU A 152 1.69 -12.40 4.88
#